data_AF-F3CGF7-F1
#
_entry.id   AF-F3CGF7-F1
#
_cell.length_a   1.000
_cell.length_b   1.000
_cell.length_c   1.000
_cell.angle_alpha   90.00
_cell.angle_beta   90.00
_cell.angle_gamma   90.00
#
_symmetry.space_group_name_H-M   'P 1'
#
loop_
_entity.id
_entity.type
_entity.pdbx_description
1 polymer ?
#
loop_
_entity_poly.entity_id
_entity_poly.type
_entity_poly.pdbx_seq_one_letter_code
_entity_poly.pdbx_strand_id
1 'polypeptide(L)' 'GTFGILAAFGFTINTLTMFGMVLAIGLLVDDAIVVVENVERVMEEEKLSPRDATIKSMTQIQGALVGIALVLSAVLL' A
#
# COMPACT_ATOMS: atom_id res chain seq x y z
N GLY A 1 -10.97 6.68 -2.93
CA GLY A 1 -9.84 7.63 -2.91
C GLY A 1 -9.50 8.11 -4.30
N THR A 2 -8.86 7.27 -5.10
CA THR A 2 -8.31 7.60 -6.43
C THR A 2 -9.31 8.29 -7.37
N PHE A 3 -10.54 7.79 -7.49
CA PHE A 3 -11.58 8.46 -8.30
C PHE A 3 -11.95 9.87 -7.81
N GLY A 4 -11.84 10.14 -6.51
CA GLY A 4 -12.06 11.48 -5.95
C GLY A 4 -10.93 12.45 -6.34
N ILE A 5 -9.68 11.97 -6.38
CA ILE A 5 -8.54 12.73 -6.89
C ILE A 5 -8.70 12.96 -8.40
N LEU A 6 -9.04 11.93 -9.18
CA LEU A 6 -9.28 12.08 -10.61
C LEU A 6 -10.35 13.14 -10.90
N ALA A 7 -11.46 13.13 -10.17
CA ALA A 7 -12.50 14.15 -10.28
C ALA A 7 -12.01 15.55 -9.90
N ALA A 8 -11.22 15.68 -8.83
CA ALA A 8 -10.66 16.96 -8.39
C ALA A 8 -9.70 17.59 -9.43
N PHE A 9 -8.96 16.77 -10.17
CA PHE A 9 -8.08 17.20 -11.25
C PHE A 9 -8.78 17.28 -12.63
N GLY A 10 -10.09 17.04 -12.70
CA GLY A 10 -10.87 17.13 -13.94
C GLY A 10 -10.65 15.97 -14.93
N PHE A 11 -10.06 14.87 -14.50
CA PHE A 11 -9.91 13.67 -15.32
C PHE A 11 -11.23 12.92 -15.47
N THR A 12 -11.43 12.33 -16.65
CA THR A 12 -12.59 11.50 -16.95
C THR A 12 -12.25 10.02 -16.84
N ILE A 13 -13.27 9.19 -16.62
CA ILE A 13 -13.13 7.73 -16.71
C ILE A 13 -13.08 7.37 -18.19
N ASN A 14 -11.89 7.01 -18.66
CA ASN A 14 -11.63 6.56 -20.01
C ASN A 14 -10.69 5.34 -20.01
N THR A 15 -10.44 4.78 -21.19
CA THR A 15 -9.62 3.57 -21.35
C THR A 15 -8.22 3.72 -20.76
N LEU A 16 -7.59 4.89 -20.84
CA LEU A 16 -6.25 5.12 -20.27
C LEU A 16 -6.28 5.11 -18.74
N THR A 17 -7.23 5.83 -18.13
CA THR A 17 -7.37 5.84 -16.66
C THR A 17 -7.72 4.47 -16.11
N MET A 18 -8.55 3.69 -16.84
CA MET A 18 -8.90 2.34 -16.44
C MET A 18 -7.72 1.37 -16.59
N PHE A 19 -6.91 1.53 -17.64
CA PHE A 19 -5.68 0.73 -17.79
C PHE A 19 -4.69 1.02 -16.67
N GLY A 20 -4.52 2.30 -16.29
CA GLY A 20 -3.72 2.69 -15.12
C GLY A 20 -4.23 2.07 -13.82
N MET A 21 -5.54 2.00 -13.61
CA MET A 21 -6.13 1.32 -12.46
C MET A 21 -5.79 -0.18 -12.42
N VAL A 22 -5.82 -0.87 -13.57
CA VAL A 22 -5.46 -2.30 -13.64
C VAL A 22 -3.99 -2.51 -13.24
N LEU A 23 -3.07 -1.67 -13.73
CA LEU A 23 -1.66 -1.72 -13.34
C LEU A 23 -1.46 -1.42 -11.85
N ALA A 24 -2.21 -0.47 -11.31
CA ALA A 24 -2.13 -0.08 -9.90
C ALA A 24 -2.61 -1.17 -8.93
N ILE A 25 -3.45 -2.12 -9.36
CA ILE A 25 -3.89 -3.22 -8.48
C ILE A 25 -2.70 -4.03 -7.98
N GLY A 26 -1.71 -4.31 -8.83
CA GLY A 26 -0.52 -5.07 -8.43
C GLY A 26 0.26 -4.36 -7.32
N LEU A 27 0.45 -3.05 -7.46
CA LEU A 27 1.15 -2.23 -6.46
C LEU A 27 0.38 -2.15 -5.14
N LEU A 28 -0.95 -1.98 -5.21
CA LEU A 28 -1.79 -1.89 -4.01
C LEU A 28 -1.89 -3.21 -3.24
N VAL A 29 -1.89 -4.34 -3.96
CA VAL A 29 -1.95 -5.66 -3.34
C VAL A 29 -0.62 -6.02 -2.69
N ASP A 30 0.50 -5.66 -3.31
CA ASP A 30 1.85 -5.90 -2.75
C ASP A 30 2.02 -5.24 -1.37
N ASP A 31 1.71 -3.95 -1.27
CA ASP A 31 1.78 -3.21 0.01
C ASP A 31 0.90 -3.86 1.11
N ALA A 32 -0.30 -4.31 0.73
CA ALA A 32 -1.22 -4.97 1.66
C ALA A 32 -0.70 -6.33 2.11
N ILE A 33 -0.11 -7.11 1.20
CA ILE A 33 0.47 -8.42 1.51
C ILE A 33 1.63 -8.25 2.49
N VAL A 34 2.58 -7.35 2.21
CA VAL A 34 3.76 -7.13 3.06
C VAL A 34 3.35 -6.76 4.49
N VAL A 35 2.32 -5.92 4.64
CA VAL A 35 1.78 -5.55 5.95
C VAL A 35 1.22 -6.78 6.69
N VAL A 36 0.34 -7.55 6.04
CA VAL A 36 -0.34 -8.68 6.69
C VAL A 36 0.66 -9.78 7.03
N GLU A 37 1.57 -10.10 6.11
CA GLU A 37 2.60 -11.12 6.31
C GLU A 37 3.52 -10.76 7.49
N ASN A 38 3.95 -9.49 7.59
CA ASN A 38 4.79 -9.09 8.73
C ASN A 38 4.02 -9.10 10.06
N VAL A 39 2.71 -8.78 10.06
CA VAL A 39 1.88 -8.90 11.27
C VAL A 39 1.74 -10.36 11.68
N GLU A 40 1.42 -11.26 10.74
CA GLU A 40 1.27 -12.69 11.00
C GLU A 40 2.58 -13.29 11.52
N ARG A 41 3.71 -12.97 10.91
CA ARG A 41 5.05 -13.36 11.37
C ARG A 41 5.32 -12.93 12.81
N VAL A 42 5.03 -11.68 13.16
CA VAL A 42 5.23 -11.16 14.53
C VAL A 42 4.28 -11.84 15.53
N MET A 43 3.04 -12.15 15.12
CA MET A 43 2.11 -12.91 15.95
C MET A 43 2.61 -14.34 16.23
N GLU A 44 3.16 -15.01 15.23
CA GLU A 44 3.67 -16.38 15.37
C GLU A 44 4.97 -16.45 16.17
N GLU A 45 5.94 -15.56 15.90
CA GLU A 45 7.25 -15.55 16.56
C GLU A 45 7.15 -15.10 18.03
N GLU A 46 6.34 -14.07 18.30
CA GLU A 46 6.31 -13.42 19.62
C GLU A 46 5.04 -13.70 20.43
N LYS A 47 4.07 -14.41 19.86
CA LYS A 47 2.78 -14.77 20.51
C LYS A 47 2.02 -13.58 21.07
N LEU A 48 2.11 -12.45 20.38
CA LEU A 48 1.43 -11.21 20.76
C LEU A 48 -0.04 -11.23 20.33
N SER A 49 -0.85 -10.39 20.99
CA SER A 49 -2.23 -10.14 20.56
C SER A 49 -2.24 -9.47 19.16
N PRO A 50 -3.29 -9.63 18.35
CA PRO A 50 -3.35 -9.03 17.01
C PRO A 50 -3.10 -7.52 17.00
N ARG A 51 -3.56 -6.81 18.03
CA ARG A 51 -3.38 -5.37 18.15
C ARG A 51 -1.92 -5.01 18.42
N ASP A 52 -1.28 -5.70 19.37
CA ASP A 52 0.09 -5.39 19.77
C ASP A 52 1.10 -5.82 18.69
N ALA A 53 0.83 -6.95 18.03
CA ALA A 53 1.59 -7.39 16.87
C ALA A 53 1.49 -6.40 15.71
N THR A 54 0.30 -5.84 15.45
CA THR A 54 0.12 -4.81 14.40
C THR A 54 0.95 -3.55 14.72
N ILE A 55 0.92 -3.08 15.96
CA ILE A 55 1.67 -1.90 16.37
C ILE A 55 3.18 -2.14 16.22
N LYS A 56 3.67 -3.31 16.64
CA LYS A 56 5.08 -3.67 16.54
C LYS A 56 5.53 -3.90 15.08
N SER A 57 4.69 -4.54 14.28
CA SER A 57 4.94 -4.75 12.86
C SER A 57 5.08 -3.42 12.12
N MET A 58 4.14 -2.48 12.36
CA MET A 58 4.17 -1.17 11.72
C MET A 58 5.44 -0.38 12.05
N THR A 59 5.95 -0.44 13.29
CA THR A 59 7.21 0.26 13.62
C THR A 59 8.44 -0.32 12.92
N GLN A 60 8.38 -1.57 12.44
CA GLN A 60 9.47 -2.19 11.67
C GLN A 60 9.43 -1.79 10.19
N ILE A 61 8.24 -1.76 9.57
CA ILE A 61 8.11 -1.61 8.11
C ILE A 61 7.65 -0.23 7.63
N GLN A 62 7.14 0.64 8.51
CA GLN A 62 6.60 1.94 8.12
C GLN A 62 7.61 2.80 7.35
N GLY A 63 8.88 2.80 7.76
CA GLY A 63 9.93 3.54 7.05
C GLY A 63 10.17 3.02 5.63
N ALA A 64 10.12 1.69 5.46
CA ALA A 64 10.27 1.06 4.15
C ALA A 64 9.08 1.39 3.22
N LEU A 65 7.85 1.31 3.73
CA LEU A 65 6.63 1.64 2.97
C LEU A 65 6.63 3.08 2.46
N VAL A 66 7.04 4.04 3.30
CA VAL A 66 7.17 5.44 2.88
C VAL A 66 8.25 5.59 1.80
N GLY A 67 9.37 4.88 1.94
CA GLY A 67 10.43 4.86 0.93
C GLY A 67 9.95 4.32 -0.43
N ILE A 68 9.24 3.18 -0.41
CA ILE A 68 8.67 2.55 -1.61
C ILE A 68 7.69 3.50 -2.29
N ALA A 69 6.79 4.13 -1.53
CA ALA A 69 5.82 5.08 -2.06
C ALA A 69 6.51 6.29 -2.74
N LEU A 70 7.58 6.81 -2.15
CA LEU A 70 8.35 7.93 -2.73
C LEU A 70 9.07 7.52 -4.02
N VAL A 71 9.70 6.34 -4.04
CA VAL A 71 10.40 5.82 -5.23
C VAL A 71 9.40 5.55 -6.35
N LEU A 72 8.29 4.89 -6.07
CA LEU A 72 7.24 4.64 -7.07
C LEU A 72 6.67 5.95 -7.61
N SER A 73 6.43 6.94 -6.73
CA SER A 73 6.00 8.26 -7.16
C SER A 73 7.02 8.91 -8.09
N ALA A 74 8.32 8.82 -7.79
CA ALA A 74 9.37 9.39 -8.63
C ALA A 74 9.54 8.69 -9.99
N VAL A 75 9.13 7.42 -10.12
CA VAL A 75 9.18 6.66 -11.38
C VAL A 75 7.93 6.90 -12.23
N LEU A 76 6.77 7.13 -11.60
CA LEU A 76 5.47 7.28 -12.26
C LEU A 76 5.06 8.74 -12.55
N LEU A 77 5.61 9.72 -11.80
CA LEU A 77 5.46 11.16 -12.05
C LEU A 77 6.42 11.63 -13.15
#